data_AF-A0A1V2I9A9-F1
#
_entry.id   AF-A0A1V2I9A9-F1
#
_cell.length_a   1.000
_cell.length_b   1.000
_cell.length_c   1.000
_cell.angle_alpha   90.00
_cell.angle_beta   90.00
_cell.angle_gamma   90.00
#
_symmetry.space_group_name_H-M   'P 1'
#
loop_
_entity.id
_entity.type
_entity.pdbx_description
1 polymer ?
#
loop_
_entity_poly.entity_id
_entity_poly.type
_entity_poly.pdbx_seq_one_letter_code
_entity_poly.pdbx_strand_id
1 'polypeptide(L)'
;MRRVDPRDTQWELDNPVYRVYFWTRPAHSNASPSSTEFEITDTDVPAVLDWATRTAGNRTFVVYAVCGLADSKGLVRLAGHDPLAATAASGGTVSITRTR
;
A
#
# COMPACT_ATOMS: atom_id res chain seq x y z
N MET A 1 -15.23 -11.98 12.61
CA MET A 1 -15.81 -10.61 12.63
C MET A 1 -16.00 -10.19 14.09
N ARG A 2 -15.59 -8.98 14.48
CA ARG A 2 -15.81 -8.45 15.84
C ARG A 2 -16.61 -7.15 15.78
N ARG A 3 -17.39 -6.86 16.83
CA ARG A 3 -17.93 -5.49 17.03
C ARG A 3 -16.79 -4.57 17.44
N VAL A 4 -16.86 -3.32 17.00
CA VAL A 4 -15.88 -2.27 17.29
C VAL A 4 -16.58 -1.14 18.06
N ASP A 5 -15.86 -0.51 18.99
CA ASP A 5 -16.32 0.73 19.62
C ASP A 5 -15.71 1.87 18.81
N PRO A 6 -16.51 2.75 18.16
CA PRO A 6 -15.95 3.84 17.36
C PRO A 6 -15.04 4.79 18.17
N ARG A 7 -15.12 4.78 19.50
CA ARG A 7 -14.23 5.57 20.38
C ARG A 7 -12.82 5.01 20.50
N ASP A 8 -12.54 3.82 19.95
CA ASP A 8 -11.20 3.22 19.94
C ASP A 8 -10.26 3.85 18.89
N THR A 9 -10.79 4.75 18.05
CA THR A 9 -10.07 5.42 16.97
C THR A 9 -9.89 6.91 17.30
N GLN A 10 -8.67 7.43 17.13
CA GLN A 10 -8.31 8.79 17.56
C GLN A 10 -8.25 9.82 16.43
N TRP A 11 -8.25 9.37 15.17
CA TRP A 11 -8.10 10.23 14.02
C TRP A 11 -8.75 9.61 12.78
N GLU A 12 -9.08 10.46 11.81
CA GLU A 12 -9.63 10.10 10.51
C GLU A 12 -8.96 10.96 9.44
N LEU A 13 -8.93 10.46 8.20
CA LEU A 13 -8.44 11.20 7.04
C LEU A 13 -9.50 11.17 5.94
N ASP A 14 -10.20 12.29 5.77
CA ASP A 14 -11.32 12.40 4.83
C ASP A 14 -10.88 12.46 3.37
N ASN A 15 -9.67 12.98 3.11
CA ASN A 15 -9.12 13.17 1.77
C ASN A 15 -7.77 12.45 1.67
N PRO A 16 -7.77 11.11 1.60
CA PRO A 16 -6.55 10.34 1.47
C PRO A 16 -5.87 10.57 0.11
N VAL A 17 -4.55 10.56 0.14
CA VAL A 17 -3.72 10.49 -1.07
C VAL A 17 -3.41 9.02 -1.32
N TYR A 18 -3.56 8.56 -2.56
CA TYR A 18 -3.26 7.19 -2.94
C TYR A 18 -1.99 7.11 -3.78
N ARG A 19 -1.26 6.01 -3.63
CA ARG A 19 -0.15 5.64 -4.52
C ARG A 19 -0.45 4.32 -5.21
N VAL A 20 -0.27 4.29 -6.53
CA VAL A 20 -0.45 3.09 -7.34
C VAL A 20 0.83 2.80 -8.09
N TYR A 21 1.39 1.60 -7.86
CA TYR A 21 2.60 1.16 -8.53
C TYR A 21 2.27 0.02 -9.48
N PHE A 22 2.57 0.20 -10.76
CA PHE A 22 2.47 -0.83 -11.79
C PHE A 22 3.83 -1.46 -12.02
N TRP A 23 3.92 -2.75 -11.76
CA TRP A 23 5.16 -3.51 -11.87
C TRP A 23 5.33 -4.09 -13.26
N THR A 24 6.48 -3.84 -13.85
CA THR A 24 6.91 -4.45 -15.10
C THR A 24 8.05 -5.41 -14.80
N ARG A 25 7.89 -6.66 -15.25
CA ARG A 25 8.96 -7.65 -15.23
C ARG A 25 9.49 -7.81 -16.66
N PRO A 26 10.78 -7.54 -16.91
CA PRO A 26 11.37 -7.81 -18.21
C PRO A 26 11.24 -9.30 -18.55
N ALA A 27 10.65 -9.63 -19.70
CA ALA A 27 10.64 -11.01 -20.19
C ALA A 27 12.08 -11.39 -20.54
N HIS A 28 12.55 -12.53 -20.04
CA HIS A 28 13.87 -13.12 -20.36
C HIS A 28 15.09 -12.32 -19.87
N SER A 29 14.99 -11.62 -18.74
CA SER A 29 16.15 -10.98 -18.11
C SER A 29 16.16 -11.23 -16.59
N ASN A 30 17.37 -11.33 -16.04
CA ASN A 30 17.61 -11.35 -14.59
C ASN A 30 17.55 -9.94 -13.97
N ALA A 31 17.15 -8.93 -14.74
CA ALA A 31 16.98 -7.58 -14.24
C ALA A 31 15.89 -7.52 -13.16
N SER A 32 16.12 -6.66 -12.16
CA SER A 32 15.15 -6.38 -11.12
C SER A 32 13.83 -5.85 -11.71
N PRO A 33 12.67 -6.22 -11.16
CA PRO A 33 11.40 -5.60 -11.51
C PRO A 33 11.47 -4.07 -11.35
N SER A 34 10.79 -3.35 -12.25
CA SER A 34 10.65 -1.90 -12.16
C SER A 34 9.20 -1.48 -11.99
N SER A 35 8.97 -0.34 -11.34
CA SER A 35 7.66 0.25 -11.11
C SER A 35 7.43 1.47 -12.00
N THR A 36 6.18 1.68 -12.41
CA THR A 36 5.66 2.99 -12.81
C THR A 36 4.69 3.46 -11.73
N GLU A 37 4.89 4.68 -11.24
CA GLU A 37 4.31 5.15 -9.99
C GLU A 37 3.38 6.33 -10.24
N PHE A 38 2.19 6.29 -9.64
CA PHE A 38 1.18 7.33 -9.75
C PHE A 38 0.71 7.75 -8.37
N GLU A 39 0.50 9.05 -8.20
CA GLU A 39 -0.18 9.64 -7.04
C GLU A 39 -1.56 10.11 -7.48
N ILE A 40 -2.59 9.80 -6.67
CA ILE A 40 -3.99 10.12 -6.97
C ILE A 40 -4.61 10.77 -5.74
N THR A 41 -5.28 11.90 -5.95
CA THR A 41 -5.99 12.69 -4.94
C THR A 41 -7.46 12.84 -5.32
N ASP A 42 -8.26 13.42 -4.42
CA ASP A 42 -9.63 13.88 -4.70
C ASP A 42 -10.58 12.79 -5.23
N THR A 43 -10.42 11.57 -4.73
CA THR A 43 -11.22 10.41 -5.12
C THR A 43 -11.32 9.41 -3.96
N ASP A 44 -12.22 8.42 -4.07
CA ASP A 44 -12.38 7.35 -3.08
C ASP A 44 -11.72 6.04 -3.55
N VAL A 45 -11.47 5.12 -2.60
CA VAL A 45 -10.82 3.81 -2.79
C VAL A 45 -11.43 3.02 -3.96
N PRO A 46 -12.77 2.88 -4.09
CA PRO A 46 -13.35 2.08 -5.17
C PRO A 46 -13.00 2.62 -6.56
N ALA A 47 -12.96 3.94 -6.72
CA ALA A 47 -12.61 4.57 -7.99
C ALA A 47 -11.13 4.39 -8.34
N VAL A 48 -10.23 4.46 -7.34
CA VAL A 48 -8.79 4.16 -7.53
C VAL A 48 -8.59 2.71 -7.95
N LEU A 49 -9.28 1.76 -7.31
CA LEU A 49 -9.18 0.33 -7.63
C LEU A 49 -9.70 0.02 -9.04
N ASP A 50 -10.82 0.62 -9.43
CA ASP A 50 -11.36 0.48 -10.78
C ASP A 50 -10.39 1.04 -11.83
N TRP A 51 -9.89 2.26 -11.60
CA TRP A 51 -8.89 2.86 -12.47
C TRP A 51 -7.62 2.01 -12.59
N ALA A 52 -7.11 1.50 -11.46
CA ALA A 52 -5.90 0.70 -11.43
C ALA A 52 -6.08 -0.60 -12.22
N THR A 53 -7.22 -1.28 -12.02
CA THR A 53 -7.57 -2.50 -12.76
C THR A 53 -7.61 -2.25 -14.26
N ARG A 54 -8.26 -1.16 -14.70
CA ARG A 54 -8.35 -0.79 -16.13
C ARG A 54 -6.99 -0.39 -16.72
N THR A 55 -6.13 0.24 -15.94
CA THR A 55 -4.82 0.76 -16.38
C THR A 55 -3.71 -0.30 -16.34
N ALA A 56 -3.86 -1.32 -15.51
CA ALA A 56 -2.85 -2.36 -15.33
C ALA A 56 -2.53 -3.12 -16.63
N GLY A 57 -3.56 -3.40 -17.44
CA GLY A 57 -3.44 -4.36 -18.53
C GLY A 57 -2.96 -5.71 -17.99
N ASN A 58 -1.83 -6.21 -18.51
CA ASN A 58 -1.22 -7.47 -18.05
C ASN A 58 -0.18 -7.29 -16.92
N ARG A 59 -0.02 -6.07 -16.39
CA ARG A 59 0.94 -5.78 -15.31
C ARG A 59 0.33 -6.08 -13.95
N THR A 60 1.17 -6.50 -13.00
CA THR A 60 0.77 -6.52 -11.60
C THR A 60 0.76 -5.10 -11.06
N PHE A 61 -0.16 -4.79 -10.16
CA PHE A 61 -0.18 -3.51 -9.46
C PHE A 61 -0.36 -3.67 -7.95
N VAL A 62 -0.05 -2.61 -7.22
CA VAL A 62 -0.32 -2.45 -5.80
C VAL A 62 -0.86 -1.04 -5.55
N VAL A 63 -1.87 -0.94 -4.69
CA VAL A 63 -2.49 0.32 -4.28
C VAL A 63 -2.23 0.55 -2.80
N TYR A 64 -1.77 1.75 -2.46
CA TYR A 64 -1.53 2.21 -1.11
C TYR A 64 -2.34 3.47 -0.81
N ALA A 65 -2.78 3.63 0.44
CA ALA A 65 -3.06 4.94 1.01
C ALA A 65 -1.78 5.52 1.61
N VAL A 66 -1.53 6.80 1.40
CA VAL A 66 -0.47 7.55 2.09
C VAL A 66 -1.03 8.02 3.42
N CYS A 67 -0.38 7.64 4.52
CA CYS A 67 -0.76 8.06 5.86
C CYS A 67 0.39 8.85 6.50
N GLY A 68 0.08 9.97 7.15
CA GLY A 68 1.02 10.63 8.04
C GLY A 68 1.09 9.87 9.38
N LEU A 69 2.30 9.60 9.86
CA LEU A 69 2.54 9.09 11.21
C LEU A 69 3.56 10.00 11.89
N ALA A 70 3.09 10.85 12.81
CA ALA A 70 3.87 11.92 13.43
C ALA A 70 4.60 12.76 12.35
N ASP A 71 5.93 12.77 12.36
CA ASP A 71 6.76 13.54 11.43
C ASP A 71 7.13 12.76 10.14
N SER A 72 6.53 11.59 9.92
CA SER A 72 6.84 10.71 8.79
C SER A 72 5.63 10.42 7.90
N LYS A 73 5.89 10.08 6.64
CA LYS A 73 4.86 9.54 5.73
C LYS A 73 5.07 8.04 5.58
N GLY A 74 3.99 7.29 5.75
CA GLY A 74 3.92 5.84 5.55
C GLY A 74 2.94 5.46 4.45
N LEU A 75 2.97 4.18 4.06
CA LEU A 75 2.06 3.60 3.09
C LEU A 75 1.29 2.44 3.73
N VAL A 76 -0.04 2.48 3.58
CA VAL A 76 -0.94 1.39 4.00
C VAL A 76 -1.41 0.67 2.75
N ARG A 77 -1.08 -0.61 2.60
CA ARG A 77 -1.47 -1.40 1.43
C ARG A 77 -2.98 -1.68 1.48
N LEU A 78 -3.68 -1.28 0.42
CA LEU A 78 -5.12 -1.49 0.25
C LEU A 78 -5.41 -2.72 -0.62
N ALA A 79 -4.67 -2.89 -1.73
CA ALA A 79 -4.89 -3.98 -2.67
C ALA A 79 -3.62 -4.32 -3.47
N GLY A 80 -3.62 -5.50 -4.09
CA GLY A 80 -2.52 -5.97 -4.94
C GLY A 80 -1.30 -6.46 -4.14
N HIS A 81 -0.19 -6.65 -4.84
CA HIS A 81 1.04 -7.17 -4.25
C HIS A 81 2.26 -6.49 -4.87
N ASP A 82 3.16 -6.04 -4.00
CA ASP A 82 4.48 -5.59 -4.38
C ASP A 82 5.43 -6.81 -4.41
N PRO A 83 5.97 -7.18 -5.58
CA PRO A 83 6.87 -8.32 -5.73
C PRO A 83 8.19 -8.16 -4.95
N LEU A 84 8.56 -6.95 -4.54
CA LEU A 84 9.76 -6.68 -3.73
C LEU A 84 9.47 -6.71 -2.23
N ALA A 85 8.22 -6.61 -1.79
CA ALA A 85 7.86 -6.55 -0.37
C ALA A 85 8.18 -7.85 0.39
N ALA A 86 8.14 -9.00 -0.30
CA ALA A 86 8.55 -10.29 0.29
C ALA A 86 10.05 -10.34 0.61
N THR A 87 10.88 -9.52 -0.04
CA THR A 87 12.33 -9.42 0.23
C THR A 87 12.64 -8.46 1.38
N ALA A 88 11.80 -7.45 1.62
CA ALA A 88 12.00 -6.45 2.67
C ALA A 88 11.62 -6.92 4.09
N ALA A 89 10.81 -7.99 4.23
CA ALA A 89 10.33 -8.49 5.52
C ALA A 89 11.37 -9.29 6.34
N SER A 90 12.65 -9.30 5.95
CA SER A 90 13.74 -10.03 6.63
C SER A 90 14.51 -9.14 7.63
N GLY A 91 13.84 -8.27 8.39
CA GLY A 91 14.54 -7.31 9.26
C GLY A 91 13.79 -6.81 10.50
N GLY A 92 12.59 -7.31 10.80
CA GLY A 92 11.79 -6.84 11.93
C GLY A 92 11.65 -7.89 13.03
N THR A 93 12.66 -8.03 13.90
CA THR A 93 12.46 -8.72 15.19
C THR A 93 11.55 -7.86 16.06
N VAL A 94 10.29 -8.25 16.19
CA VAL A 94 9.37 -7.65 17.17
C VAL A 94 9.64 -8.28 18.53
N SER A 95 10.39 -7.56 19.38
CA SER A 95 10.53 -7.92 20.80
C SER A 95 9.28 -7.47 21.56
N ILE A 96 8.47 -8.44 21.98
CA ILE A 96 7.29 -8.20 22.83
C ILE A 96 7.74 -8.30 24.29
N THR A 97 7.96 -7.17 24.96
CA THR A 97 8.17 -7.16 26.41
C THR A 97 6.83 -7.07 27.12
N ARG A 98 6.42 -8.14 27.82
CA ARG A 98 5.31 -8.09 28.80
C ARG A 98 5.85 -7.56 30.13
N THR A 99 5.40 -6.39 30.55
CA THR A 99 5.66 -5.89 31.91
C THR A 99 4.57 -6.38 32.86
N ARG A 100 4.98 -6.83 34.05
CA ARG A 100 4.12 -7.20 35.18
C ARG A 100 3.61 -5.97 35.93
#